data_AF-A0A7Y6PSJ1-F1
#
_entry.id   AF-A0A7Y6PSJ1-F1
#
_cell.length_a   1.000
_cell.length_b   1.000
_cell.length_c   1.000
_cell.angle_alpha   90.00
_cell.angle_beta   90.00
_cell.angle_gamma   90.00
#
_symmetry.space_group_name_H-M   'P 1'
#
loop_
_entity.id
_entity.type
_entity.pdbx_description
1 polymer ?
#
loop_
_entity_poly.entity_id
_entity_poly.type
_entity_poly.pdbx_seq_one_letter_code
_entity_poly.pdbx_strand_id
1 'polypeptide(L)' 'MAASCPDDDELAGFLDHALSAERTRALEEHFDACALCRQLAFMLAGIDPRLETGDP' A
#
# COMPACT_ATOMS: atom_id res chain seq x y z
N MET A 1 18.89 -6.10 8.93
CA MET A 1 18.52 -7.09 7.90
C MET A 1 17.46 -6.43 7.05
N ALA A 2 17.76 -6.20 5.77
CA ALA A 2 16.85 -5.52 4.86
C ALA A 2 15.63 -6.42 4.63
N ALA A 3 14.50 -6.08 5.23
CA ALA A 3 13.23 -6.50 4.67
C ALA A 3 13.16 -5.80 3.31
N SER A 4 13.42 -6.54 2.23
CA SER A 4 13.22 -6.03 0.89
C SER A 4 11.82 -5.45 0.82
N CYS A 5 11.68 -4.23 0.30
CA CYS A 5 10.39 -3.60 0.10
C CYS A 5 9.44 -4.56 -0.61
N PRO A 6 8.13 -4.54 -0.29
CA PRO A 6 7.17 -5.36 -1.00
C PRO A 6 7.19 -5.05 -2.49
N ASP A 7 7.04 -6.10 -3.30
CA ASP A 7 6.96 -5.97 -4.75
C ASP A 7 5.63 -5.31 -5.18
N ASP A 8 5.57 -4.82 -6.42
CA ASP A 8 4.40 -4.10 -6.95
C ASP A 8 3.11 -4.95 -6.88
N ASP A 9 3.21 -6.26 -7.06
CA ASP A 9 2.09 -7.22 -6.98
C ASP A 9 1.49 -7.28 -5.56
N GLU A 10 2.35 -7.28 -4.52
CA GLU A 10 1.92 -7.25 -3.13
C GLU A 10 1.29 -5.89 -2.79
N LEU A 11 1.85 -4.80 -3.30
CA LEU A 11 1.32 -3.47 -3.07
C LEU A 11 -0.04 -3.27 -3.75
N ALA A 12 -0.21 -3.77 -4.97
CA ALA A 12 -1.49 -3.78 -5.68
C ALA A 12 -2.53 -4.65 -4.98
N GLY A 13 -2.15 -5.86 -4.53
CA GLY A 13 -3.04 -6.74 -3.78
C GLY A 13 -3.45 -6.14 -2.42
N PHE A 14 -2.58 -5.36 -1.78
CA PHE A 14 -2.91 -4.63 -0.56
C PHE A 14 -3.97 -3.56 -0.81
N LEU A 15 -3.80 -2.77 -1.89
CA LEU A 15 -4.73 -1.71 -2.28
C LEU A 15 -6.08 -2.27 -2.77
N ASP A 16 -6.09 -3.44 -3.42
CA ASP A 16 -7.31 -4.13 -3.86
C ASP A 16 -8.00 -4.93 -2.74
N HIS A 17 -7.41 -4.97 -1.53
CA HIS A 17 -7.86 -5.81 -0.41
C HIS A 17 -7.89 -7.32 -0.78
N ALA A 18 -7.08 -7.73 -1.75
CA ALA A 18 -6.98 -9.10 -2.26
C ALA A 18 -5.97 -9.97 -1.49
N LEU A 19 -5.17 -9.38 -0.59
CA LEU A 19 -4.22 -10.12 0.23
C LEU A 19 -4.89 -10.83 1.41
N SER A 20 -4.27 -11.94 1.82
CA SER A 20 -4.63 -12.62 3.07
C SER A 20 -4.26 -11.75 4.28
N ALA A 21 -5.01 -11.86 5.38
CA ALA A 21 -4.80 -11.07 6.59
C ALA A 21 -3.35 -11.14 7.14
N GLU A 22 -2.68 -12.29 7.01
CA GLU A 22 -1.28 -12.45 7.41
C GLU A 22 -0.33 -11.59 6.56
N ARG A 23 -0.57 -11.52 5.24
CA ARG A 23 0.21 -10.70 4.31
C ARG A 23 -0.06 -9.21 4.50
N THR A 24 -1.33 -8.84 4.66
CA THR A 24 -1.75 -7.48 4.98
C THR A 24 -1.03 -6.97 6.23
N ARG A 25 -1.03 -7.76 7.30
CA ARG A 25 -0.37 -7.38 8.55
C ARG A 25 1.14 -7.25 8.41
N ALA A 26 1.78 -8.14 7.66
CA ALA A 26 3.22 -8.04 7.38
C ALA A 26 3.58 -6.76 6.61
N LEU A 27 2.72 -6.34 5.67
CA LEU A 27 2.85 -5.08 4.94
C LEU A 27 2.63 -3.86 5.83
N GLU A 28 1.63 -3.89 6.72
CA GLU A 28 1.40 -2.82 7.69
C GLU A 28 2.61 -2.64 8.62
N GLU A 29 3.16 -3.74 9.15
CA GLU A 29 4.39 -3.70 9.95
C GLU A 29 5.59 -3.18 9.14
N HIS A 30 5.67 -3.51 7.85
CA HIS A 30 6.68 -2.96 6.95
C HIS A 30 6.50 -1.45 6.74
N PHE A 31 5.27 -0.97 6.53
CA PHE A 31 4.99 0.46 6.33
C PHE A 31 5.28 1.31 7.57
N ASP A 32 5.13 0.74 8.77
CA ASP A 32 5.54 1.39 10.01
C ASP A 32 7.08 1.55 10.10
N ALA A 33 7.82 0.54 9.63
CA ALA A 33 9.28 0.54 9.63
C ALA A 33 9.93 1.24 8.42
N CYS A 34 9.23 1.36 7.28
CA CYS A 34 9.76 1.85 6.01
C CYS A 34 9.02 3.09 5.51
N ALA A 35 9.62 4.26 5.74
CA ALA A 35 9.06 5.54 5.32
C ALA A 35 8.85 5.66 3.81
N LEU A 36 9.70 5.03 2.99
CA LEU A 36 9.58 5.02 1.53
C LEU A 36 8.32 4.27 1.08
N CYS A 37 8.12 3.06 1.60
CA CYS A 37 6.94 2.25 1.27
C CYS A 37 5.65 2.87 1.81
N ARG A 38 5.71 3.49 3.00
CA ARG A 38 4.59 4.29 3.52
C ARG A 38 4.21 5.43 2.58
N GLN A 39 5.20 6.14 2.04
CA GLN A 39 4.97 7.24 1.11
C GLN A 39 4.43 6.74 -0.25
N LEU A 40 4.95 5.62 -0.76
CA LEU A 40 4.44 4.97 -1.97
C LEU A 40 2.98 4.53 -1.82
N ALA A 41 2.65 3.84 -0.71
CA ALA A 41 1.28 3.42 -0.42
C ALA A 41 0.33 4.63 -0.36
N PHE A 42 0.76 5.74 0.27
CA PHE A 42 -0.02 6.97 0.32
C PHE A 42 -0.22 7.61 -1.07
N MET A 43 0.81 7.64 -1.90
CA MET A 43 0.70 8.14 -3.28
C MET A 43 -0.27 7.28 -4.10
N LEU A 44 -0.15 5.96 -4.03
CA LEU A 44 -1.00 5.04 -4.79
C LEU A 44 -2.45 5.06 -4.30
N ALA A 45 -2.69 5.14 -2.99
CA ALA A 45 -4.04 5.30 -2.44
C ALA A 45 -4.66 6.68 -2.75
N GLY A 46 -3.84 7.72 -2.90
CA GLY A 46 -4.29 9.05 -3.33
C GLY A 46 -4.59 9.13 -4.83
N ILE A 47 -3.99 8.26 -5.64
CA ILE A 47 -4.31 8.09 -7.07
C ILE A 47 -5.47 7.10 -7.19
N ASP A 48 -6.56 7.37 -6.48
CA ASP A 48 -7.82 6.68 -6.75
C ASP A 48 -8.56 7.48 -7.83
N PRO A 49 -8.64 7.01 -9.09
CA PRO A 49 -9.33 7.71 -10.17
C PRO A 49 -10.85 7.76 -9.96
N ARG A 50 -11.37 7.24 -8.84
CA ARG A 50 -12.78 7.39 -8.46
C ARG A 50 -13.01 8.60 -7.54
N LEU A 51 -11.95 9.23 -7.02
CA LEU A 51 -12.04 10.45 -6.20
C LEU A 51 -11.90 11.74 -7.02
N GLU A 52 -11.57 11.67 -8.32
CA GLU A 52 -11.59 12.82 -9.24
C GLU A 52 -13.02 13.23 -9.69
N THR A 53 -14.06 12.63 -9.13
CA THR A 53 -15.46 13.09 -9.29
C THR A 53 -16.13 13.25 -7.92
N GLY A 54 -15.90 14.40 -7.28
CA GLY A 54 -16.49 14.77 -5.99
C GLY A 54 -16.38 16.26 -5.68
N ASP A 55 -16.97 17.06 -6.56
CA ASP A 55 -17.33 18.50 -6.48
C ASP A 55 -17.77 18.97 -5.06
N PRO A 56 -17.37 20.19 -4.63
CA PRO A 56 -18.08 21.43 -4.98
C PRO A 56 -17.24 22.59 -5.56
#